data_AF-A0A2V9UHF5-F1
#
_entry.id   AF-A0A2V9UHF5-F1
#
_cell.length_a   1.000
_cell.length_b   1.000
_cell.length_c   1.000
_cell.angle_alpha   90.00
_cell.angle_beta   90.00
_cell.angle_gamma   90.00
#
_symmetry.space_group_name_H-M   'P 1'
#
loop_
_entity.id
_entity.type
_entity.pdbx_description
1 polymer ?
#
loop_
_entity_poly.entity_id
_entity_poly.type
_entity_poly.pdbx_seq_one_letter_code
_entity_poly.pdbx_strand_id
1 'polypeptide(L)'
;MRQGIFVGVVAGLLALTGWAQSGGQEDIIAKFAPSIDATITCSSTYSSGFEDAFFQWCVTSNGNIAQFQAPFEHIRVGAVLEGYQICDVTPNVGYFDYAQVESGNWRNAILTQPNGPNTFPITVKRTTADGNFTLTQKFAQDTKKRILTITMMIKNNTSVQKNLKVYRFADLDIDGAFTNTFDALTETAWADNSVRGLTLALETINFSNRAEKYKLSPVGPVPACAAPADPKGPISEDGAVYVQALVPLEPKASDTVIVSYRAM
;
A
#
# COMPACT_ATOMS: atom_id res chain seq x y z
N MET A 1 -37.43 67.50 -36.43
CA MET A 1 -36.18 67.78 -35.69
C MET A 1 -36.18 66.94 -34.41
N ARG A 2 -35.03 66.34 -34.09
CA ARG A 2 -34.65 65.54 -32.89
C ARG A 2 -35.22 64.12 -32.85
N GLN A 3 -34.45 63.08 -33.20
CA GLN A 3 -33.31 62.43 -32.51
C GLN A 3 -33.68 61.68 -31.22
N GLY A 4 -33.41 60.37 -31.24
CA GLY A 4 -33.23 59.50 -30.06
C GLY A 4 -33.72 58.07 -30.32
N ILE A 5 -33.10 56.97 -29.91
CA ILE A 5 -31.87 56.65 -29.15
C ILE A 5 -31.52 55.21 -29.62
N PHE A 6 -30.24 54.95 -29.93
CA PHE A 6 -29.73 53.59 -30.17
C PHE A 6 -29.56 52.86 -28.83
N VAL A 7 -30.17 51.68 -28.66
CA VAL A 7 -29.88 50.77 -27.55
C VAL A 7 -28.98 49.66 -28.10
N GLY A 8 -27.69 49.71 -27.74
CA GLY A 8 -26.73 48.64 -27.98
C GLY A 8 -26.89 47.55 -26.92
N VAL A 9 -27.20 46.33 -27.34
CA VAL A 9 -27.18 45.14 -26.48
C VAL A 9 -25.75 44.64 -26.38
N VAL A 10 -25.20 44.65 -25.17
CA VAL A 10 -23.90 44.08 -24.81
C VAL A 10 -24.03 42.56 -24.80
N ALA A 11 -23.35 41.88 -25.72
CA ALA A 11 -23.19 40.43 -25.71
C ALA A 11 -22.24 40.03 -24.59
N GLY A 12 -22.79 39.41 -23.52
CA GLY A 12 -22.01 38.83 -22.44
C GLY A 12 -21.28 37.56 -22.91
N LEU A 13 -19.96 37.55 -22.80
CA LEU A 13 -19.14 36.35 -22.90
C LEU A 13 -19.55 35.36 -21.80
N LEU A 14 -20.07 34.20 -22.19
CA LEU A 14 -20.18 33.03 -21.33
C LEU A 14 -18.77 32.44 -21.15
N ALA A 15 -18.20 32.63 -19.96
CA ALA A 15 -17.00 31.92 -19.53
C ALA A 15 -17.33 30.44 -19.36
N LEU A 16 -16.81 29.60 -20.26
CA LEU A 16 -16.71 28.16 -20.05
C LEU A 16 -15.68 27.92 -18.94
N THR A 17 -16.14 27.77 -17.71
CA THR A 17 -15.31 27.25 -16.62
C THR A 17 -15.00 25.79 -16.94
N GLY A 18 -13.75 25.53 -17.34
CA GLY A 18 -13.22 24.18 -17.50
C GLY A 18 -13.27 23.44 -16.17
N TRP A 19 -13.91 22.28 -16.18
CA TRP A 19 -13.85 21.33 -15.07
C TRP A 19 -12.48 20.65 -15.15
N ALA A 20 -11.53 21.14 -14.36
CA ALA A 20 -10.35 20.35 -14.05
C ALA A 20 -10.81 19.24 -13.08
N GLN A 21 -11.06 18.04 -13.59
CA GLN A 21 -11.24 16.87 -12.74
C GLN A 21 -9.93 16.62 -12.00
N SER A 22 -9.91 16.88 -10.69
CA SER A 22 -8.97 16.30 -9.76
C SER A 22 -9.24 14.80 -9.69
N GLY A 23 -8.78 14.05 -10.70
CA GLY A 23 -8.85 12.60 -10.74
C GLY A 23 -7.85 12.00 -9.75
N GLY A 24 -8.11 12.14 -8.46
CA GLY A 24 -7.29 11.61 -7.39
C GLY A 24 -7.63 10.16 -7.05
N GLN A 25 -7.15 9.71 -5.89
CA GLN A 25 -7.37 8.39 -5.26
C GLN A 25 -8.82 7.86 -5.35
N GLU A 26 -9.83 8.73 -5.44
CA GLU A 26 -11.24 8.35 -5.61
C GLU A 26 -11.52 7.64 -6.95
N ASP A 27 -10.86 8.03 -8.05
CA ASP A 27 -11.00 7.38 -9.37
C ASP A 27 -10.41 5.96 -9.35
N ILE A 28 -9.38 5.74 -8.53
CA ILE A 28 -8.75 4.43 -8.31
C ILE A 28 -9.76 3.48 -7.67
N ILE A 29 -10.38 3.92 -6.57
CA ILE A 29 -11.37 3.14 -5.83
C ILE A 29 -12.58 2.84 -6.73
N ALA A 30 -13.00 3.78 -7.58
CA ALA A 30 -14.11 3.58 -8.50
C ALA A 30 -13.83 2.56 -9.61
N LYS A 31 -12.56 2.38 -10.01
CA LYS A 31 -12.16 1.48 -11.11
C LYS A 31 -12.21 0.01 -10.73
N PHE A 32 -12.06 -0.30 -9.45
CA PHE A 32 -12.15 -1.67 -8.95
C PHE A 32 -13.47 -1.82 -8.19
N ALA A 33 -14.25 -2.83 -8.54
CA ALA A 33 -15.42 -3.14 -7.73
C ALA A 33 -14.95 -3.46 -6.30
N PRO A 34 -15.49 -2.81 -5.26
CA PRO A 34 -15.12 -3.11 -3.89
C PRO A 34 -15.43 -4.58 -3.64
N SER A 35 -14.39 -5.35 -3.42
CA SER A 35 -14.55 -6.74 -3.00
C SER A 35 -14.93 -6.76 -1.52
N ILE A 36 -15.70 -7.76 -1.13
CA ILE A 36 -16.24 -7.87 0.24
C ILE A 36 -15.16 -8.03 1.32
N ASP A 37 -13.96 -8.48 0.93
CA ASP A 37 -12.84 -8.71 1.84
C ASP A 37 -11.88 -7.50 1.90
N ALA A 38 -11.99 -6.54 0.99
CA ALA A 38 -11.25 -5.28 1.04
C ALA A 38 -11.70 -4.48 2.27
N THR A 39 -10.76 -4.08 3.12
CA THR A 39 -11.07 -3.36 4.35
C THR A 39 -9.91 -2.52 4.84
N ILE A 40 -10.25 -1.36 5.41
CA ILE A 40 -9.36 -0.46 6.15
C ILE A 40 -9.62 -0.52 7.66
N THR A 41 -10.57 -1.37 8.08
CA THR A 41 -10.97 -1.46 9.48
C THR A 41 -9.92 -2.27 10.24
N CYS A 42 -9.33 -1.66 11.25
CA CYS A 42 -8.41 -2.34 12.16
C CYS A 42 -9.12 -3.54 12.82
N SER A 43 -8.56 -4.73 12.64
CA SER A 43 -8.98 -5.93 13.36
C SER A 43 -8.15 -6.16 14.61
N SER A 44 -6.92 -5.65 14.64
CA SER A 44 -6.07 -5.65 15.82
C SER A 44 -5.18 -4.42 15.88
N THR A 45 -5.07 -3.81 17.05
CA THR A 45 -4.29 -2.60 17.29
C THR A 45 -3.32 -2.83 18.43
N TYR A 46 -2.08 -2.39 18.25
CA TYR A 46 -1.00 -2.52 19.21
C TYR A 46 -0.43 -1.14 19.49
N SER A 47 -0.31 -0.79 20.77
CA SER A 47 0.20 0.51 21.21
C SER A 47 1.23 0.34 22.31
N SER A 48 2.22 1.23 22.35
CA SER A 48 3.26 1.28 23.37
C SER A 48 3.82 2.69 23.50
N GLY A 49 4.44 2.97 24.65
CA GLY A 49 5.02 4.29 24.93
C GLY A 49 3.96 5.38 25.10
N PHE A 50 4.45 6.62 25.27
CA PHE A 50 3.65 7.83 25.44
C PHE A 50 4.40 9.00 24.80
N GLU A 51 3.67 10.04 24.39
CA GLU A 51 4.23 11.28 23.82
C GLU A 51 5.23 10.98 22.69
N ASP A 52 6.46 11.48 22.77
CA ASP A 52 7.49 11.31 21.73
C ASP A 52 7.92 9.85 21.51
N ALA A 53 7.72 8.99 22.51
CA ALA A 53 7.98 7.57 22.44
C ALA A 53 6.74 6.75 22.04
N PHE A 54 5.61 7.40 21.74
CA PHE A 54 4.40 6.70 21.33
C PHE A 54 4.63 5.93 20.03
N PHE A 55 4.17 4.69 20.01
CA PHE A 55 4.21 3.81 18.86
C PHE A 55 2.94 2.98 18.81
N GLN A 56 2.16 3.17 17.75
CA GLN A 56 0.95 2.41 17.48
C GLN A 56 0.91 1.96 16.04
N TRP A 57 0.36 0.78 15.80
CA TRP A 57 -0.01 0.34 14.47
C TRP A 57 -1.23 -0.57 14.58
N CYS A 58 -1.96 -0.71 13.48
CA CYS A 58 -3.07 -1.64 13.42
C CYS A 58 -3.00 -2.47 12.15
N VAL A 59 -3.54 -3.68 12.24
CA VAL A 59 -3.66 -4.60 11.12
C VAL A 59 -5.11 -4.99 10.92
N THR A 60 -5.51 -5.02 9.65
CA THR A 60 -6.84 -5.43 9.20
C THR A 60 -6.97 -6.96 9.24
N SER A 61 -8.19 -7.48 9.11
CA SER A 61 -8.43 -8.94 9.10
C SER A 61 -7.74 -9.65 7.92
N ASN A 62 -7.52 -8.95 6.81
CA ASN A 62 -6.82 -9.40 5.60
C ASN A 62 -5.31 -9.07 5.58
N GLY A 63 -4.75 -8.48 6.64
CA GLY A 63 -3.29 -8.37 6.84
C GLY A 63 -2.63 -7.12 6.27
N ASN A 64 -3.40 -6.05 6.07
CA ASN A 64 -2.92 -4.72 5.70
C ASN A 64 -2.68 -3.90 6.98
N ILE A 65 -1.63 -3.09 7.00
CA ILE A 65 -1.35 -2.09 8.02
C ILE A 65 -2.19 -0.85 7.71
N ALA A 66 -3.40 -0.78 8.25
CA ALA A 66 -4.29 0.37 8.02
C ALA A 66 -3.95 1.60 8.87
N GLN A 67 -2.97 1.47 9.78
CA GLN A 67 -2.50 2.57 10.61
C GLN A 67 -1.05 2.33 11.05
N PHE A 68 -0.22 3.37 11.02
CA PHE A 68 1.11 3.36 11.61
C PHE A 68 1.43 4.74 12.17
N GLN A 69 1.69 4.82 13.48
CA GLN A 69 1.85 6.07 14.22
C GLN A 69 3.12 6.04 15.10
N ALA A 70 4.04 6.99 14.92
CA ALA A 70 5.34 7.00 15.61
C ALA A 70 6.05 8.38 15.73
N PRO A 71 5.60 9.32 16.58
CA PRO A 71 4.37 9.32 17.37
C PRO A 71 3.18 9.95 16.62
N PHE A 72 3.39 10.43 15.39
CA PHE A 72 2.36 10.99 14.51
C PHE A 72 1.93 9.95 13.47
N GLU A 73 0.73 10.11 12.92
CA GLU A 73 0.18 9.19 11.93
C GLU A 73 0.95 9.29 10.60
N HIS A 74 1.17 8.15 9.95
CA HIS A 74 1.92 8.07 8.69
C HIS A 74 1.19 7.34 7.56
N ILE A 75 0.03 6.71 7.80
CA ILE A 75 -0.69 5.90 6.79
C ILE A 75 -2.19 6.25 6.73
N ARG A 76 -2.83 6.50 7.87
CA ARG A 76 -4.29 6.59 7.97
C ARG A 76 -4.81 8.01 7.68
N VAL A 77 -4.53 8.52 6.49
CA VAL A 77 -4.90 9.88 6.05
C VAL A 77 -5.58 9.77 4.69
N GLY A 78 -6.72 10.44 4.50
CA GLY A 78 -7.50 10.30 3.27
C GLY A 78 -7.93 8.86 3.00
N ALA A 79 -7.67 8.36 1.79
CA ALA A 79 -7.88 6.95 1.48
C ALA A 79 -6.64 6.12 1.89
N VAL A 80 -6.88 4.91 2.38
CA VAL A 80 -5.82 4.05 2.93
C VAL A 80 -5.47 3.01 1.88
N LEU A 81 -4.34 3.22 1.21
CA LEU A 81 -3.78 2.30 0.23
C LEU A 81 -2.50 1.67 0.77
N GLU A 82 -2.67 0.58 1.51
CA GLU A 82 -1.56 -0.20 2.07
C GLU A 82 -1.86 -1.68 1.86
N GLY A 83 -0.84 -2.45 1.49
CA GLY A 83 -0.96 -3.90 1.53
C GLY A 83 0.10 -4.64 0.73
N TYR A 84 -0.32 -5.67 0.01
CA TYR A 84 0.58 -6.63 -0.63
C TYR A 84 0.08 -7.09 -1.98
N GLN A 85 1.02 -7.60 -2.78
CA GLN A 85 0.73 -8.26 -4.04
C GLN A 85 1.63 -9.46 -4.27
N ILE A 86 1.05 -10.51 -4.83
CA ILE A 86 1.76 -11.61 -5.47
C ILE A 86 1.53 -11.47 -6.96
N CYS A 87 2.60 -11.38 -7.72
CA CYS A 87 2.57 -11.45 -9.17
C CYS A 87 3.14 -12.81 -9.60
N ASP A 88 2.33 -13.62 -10.26
CA ASP A 88 2.79 -14.79 -11.00
C ASP A 88 3.29 -14.35 -12.38
N VAL A 89 4.62 -14.31 -12.57
CA VAL A 89 5.27 -13.77 -13.77
C VAL A 89 4.86 -14.55 -15.03
N THR A 90 4.50 -15.82 -14.90
CA THR A 90 3.99 -16.63 -16.01
C THR A 90 2.83 -17.47 -15.48
N PRO A 91 1.60 -16.97 -15.64
CA PRO A 91 1.10 -16.35 -16.87
C PRO A 91 0.87 -14.81 -16.83
N ASN A 92 1.56 -14.06 -15.98
CA ASN A 92 1.38 -12.61 -15.78
C ASN A 92 0.04 -12.25 -15.09
N VAL A 93 -0.20 -12.88 -13.94
CA VAL A 93 -1.43 -12.69 -13.13
C VAL A 93 -1.06 -12.09 -11.77
N GLY A 94 -1.76 -11.02 -11.39
CA GLY A 94 -1.59 -10.35 -10.09
C GLY A 94 -2.70 -10.71 -9.10
N TYR A 95 -2.30 -11.04 -7.87
CA TYR A 95 -3.17 -11.24 -6.71
C TYR A 95 -2.79 -10.18 -5.68
N PHE A 96 -3.62 -9.15 -5.51
CA PHE A 96 -3.27 -8.02 -4.66
C PHE A 96 -4.39 -7.70 -3.68
N ASP A 97 -4.01 -7.06 -2.59
CA ASP A 97 -4.90 -6.44 -1.62
C ASP A 97 -4.16 -5.23 -1.06
N TYR A 98 -4.70 -4.04 -1.33
CA TYR A 98 -4.18 -2.75 -0.90
C TYR A 98 -5.23 -2.03 -0.03
N ALA A 99 -5.79 -2.78 0.90
CA ALA A 99 -6.83 -2.36 1.85
C ALA A 99 -8.14 -1.97 1.17
N GLN A 100 -8.29 -0.77 0.62
CA GLN A 100 -9.54 -0.35 -0.04
C GLN A 100 -9.78 -1.04 -1.38
N VAL A 101 -8.72 -1.60 -1.97
CA VAL A 101 -8.76 -2.16 -3.33
C VAL A 101 -8.08 -3.52 -3.33
N GLU A 102 -8.75 -4.57 -3.84
CA GLU A 102 -8.15 -5.89 -4.01
C GLU A 102 -8.49 -6.51 -5.38
N SER A 103 -7.79 -7.59 -5.73
CA SER A 103 -7.96 -8.26 -7.03
C SER A 103 -9.22 -9.12 -7.13
N GLY A 104 -9.94 -9.35 -6.03
CA GLY A 104 -11.13 -10.21 -5.96
C GLY A 104 -10.86 -11.71 -6.09
N ASN A 105 -9.60 -12.14 -6.13
CA ASN A 105 -9.21 -13.56 -6.24
C ASN A 105 -8.63 -14.11 -4.93
N TRP A 106 -9.12 -13.64 -3.80
CA TRP A 106 -8.75 -14.15 -2.48
C TRP A 106 -9.94 -14.85 -1.84
N ARG A 107 -9.64 -15.90 -1.06
CA ARG A 107 -10.59 -16.45 -0.10
C ARG A 107 -10.54 -15.62 1.19
N ASN A 108 -11.58 -15.77 2.01
CA ASN A 108 -11.65 -15.17 3.33
C ASN A 108 -10.35 -15.39 4.12
N ALA A 109 -9.87 -14.31 4.74
CA ALA A 109 -8.68 -14.35 5.55
C ALA A 109 -8.90 -15.12 6.86
N ILE A 110 -7.84 -15.75 7.35
CA ILE A 110 -7.80 -16.38 8.67
C ILE A 110 -6.82 -15.59 9.53
N LEU A 111 -7.35 -14.76 10.42
CA LEU A 111 -6.61 -14.09 11.49
C LEU A 111 -6.53 -15.01 12.71
N THR A 112 -5.33 -15.23 13.24
CA THR A 112 -5.09 -16.04 14.45
C THR A 112 -4.31 -15.24 15.48
N GLN A 113 -4.83 -15.19 16.70
CA GLN A 113 -4.18 -14.63 17.89
C GLN A 113 -4.43 -15.61 19.05
N PRO A 114 -3.54 -16.58 19.28
CA PRO A 114 -3.80 -17.69 20.21
C PRO A 114 -3.90 -17.24 21.67
N ASN A 115 -3.37 -16.04 21.99
CA ASN A 115 -3.44 -15.45 23.33
C ASN A 115 -4.60 -14.44 23.48
N GLY A 116 -5.52 -14.39 22.50
CA GLY A 116 -6.69 -13.50 22.48
C GLY A 116 -6.53 -12.25 21.61
N PRO A 117 -7.60 -11.48 21.41
CA PRO A 117 -7.57 -10.27 20.59
C PRO A 117 -6.48 -9.28 21.01
N ASN A 118 -5.81 -8.65 20.04
CA ASN A 118 -4.73 -7.67 20.25
C ASN A 118 -3.52 -8.21 21.01
N THR A 119 -3.22 -9.49 20.87
CA THR A 119 -2.02 -10.12 21.46
C THR A 119 -1.13 -10.73 20.39
N PHE A 120 0.13 -11.00 20.76
CA PHE A 120 1.06 -11.77 19.95
C PHE A 120 1.06 -13.24 20.37
N PRO A 121 1.42 -14.18 19.48
CA PRO A 121 1.72 -13.95 18.06
C PRO A 121 0.45 -13.64 17.25
N ILE A 122 0.58 -12.82 16.21
CA ILE A 122 -0.48 -12.56 15.24
C ILE A 122 -0.08 -13.14 13.89
N THR A 123 -1.03 -13.84 13.27
CA THR A 123 -0.85 -14.42 11.94
C THR A 123 -2.09 -14.16 11.10
N VAL A 124 -1.89 -13.70 9.87
CA VAL A 124 -2.94 -13.59 8.87
C VAL A 124 -2.61 -14.51 7.71
N LYS A 125 -3.51 -15.44 7.40
CA LYS A 125 -3.36 -16.38 6.28
C LYS A 125 -4.44 -16.12 5.24
N ARG A 126 -4.03 -16.04 3.97
CA ARG A 126 -4.94 -15.98 2.82
C ARG A 126 -4.51 -16.96 1.74
N THR A 127 -5.50 -17.56 1.10
CA THR A 127 -5.30 -18.43 -0.06
C THR A 127 -6.06 -17.84 -1.24
N THR A 128 -5.44 -17.84 -2.41
CA THR A 128 -6.11 -17.36 -3.62
C THR A 128 -7.32 -18.24 -3.94
N ALA A 129 -8.36 -17.68 -4.56
CA ALA A 129 -9.62 -18.41 -4.80
C ALA A 129 -9.39 -19.63 -5.71
N ASP A 130 -8.54 -19.47 -6.74
CA ASP A 130 -8.03 -20.53 -7.61
C ASP A 130 -7.12 -21.57 -6.92
N GLY A 131 -6.73 -21.31 -5.66
CA GLY A 131 -5.90 -22.20 -4.86
C GLY A 131 -4.41 -22.23 -5.23
N ASN A 132 -3.94 -21.40 -6.16
CA ASN A 132 -2.56 -21.40 -6.64
C ASN A 132 -1.54 -21.01 -5.57
N PHE A 133 -1.88 -20.05 -4.71
CA PHE A 133 -0.96 -19.50 -3.71
C PHE A 133 -1.60 -19.39 -2.33
N THR A 134 -0.77 -19.53 -1.31
CA THR A 134 -1.13 -19.18 0.07
C THR A 134 -0.11 -18.18 0.60
N LEU A 135 -0.57 -17.01 1.03
CA LEU A 135 0.21 -16.04 1.77
C LEU A 135 -0.06 -16.22 3.27
N THR A 136 0.99 -16.35 4.06
CA THR A 136 0.93 -16.31 5.52
C THR A 136 1.79 -15.17 6.02
N GLN A 137 1.18 -14.19 6.66
CA GLN A 137 1.85 -13.02 7.22
C GLN A 137 1.95 -13.21 8.73
N LYS A 138 3.15 -13.03 9.28
CA LYS A 138 3.38 -12.95 10.73
C LYS A 138 3.93 -11.57 11.06
N PHE A 139 3.46 -10.99 12.15
CA PHE A 139 3.85 -9.65 12.55
C PHE A 139 4.63 -9.72 13.87
N ALA A 140 5.66 -8.88 13.96
CA ALA A 140 6.46 -8.67 15.15
C ALA A 140 6.78 -7.19 15.27
N GLN A 141 7.04 -6.71 16.49
CA GLN A 141 7.38 -5.31 16.73
C GLN A 141 8.59 -5.16 17.64
N ASP A 142 9.37 -4.11 17.40
CA ASP A 142 10.35 -3.57 18.34
C ASP A 142 9.86 -2.20 18.79
N THR A 143 9.29 -2.13 19.99
CA THR A 143 8.69 -0.89 20.52
C THR A 143 9.73 0.17 20.87
N LYS A 144 10.98 -0.23 21.14
CA LYS A 144 12.05 0.73 21.47
C LYS A 144 12.55 1.42 20.21
N LYS A 145 12.57 0.71 19.09
CA LYS A 145 12.99 1.24 17.79
C LYS A 145 11.83 1.71 16.91
N ARG A 146 10.58 1.47 17.33
CA ARG A 146 9.35 1.78 16.58
C ARG A 146 9.37 1.10 15.20
N ILE A 147 9.67 -0.20 15.22
CA ILE A 147 9.76 -1.04 14.03
C ILE A 147 8.61 -2.05 14.05
N LEU A 148 7.93 -2.18 12.92
CA LEU A 148 7.04 -3.29 12.62
C LEU A 148 7.69 -4.17 11.57
N THR A 149 7.82 -5.46 11.86
CA THR A 149 8.33 -6.45 10.91
C THR A 149 7.21 -7.39 10.48
N ILE A 150 7.10 -7.60 9.17
CA ILE A 150 6.17 -8.51 8.54
C ILE A 150 6.96 -9.61 7.86
N THR A 151 6.78 -10.83 8.34
CA THR A 151 7.28 -12.04 7.68
C THR A 151 6.19 -12.58 6.77
N MET A 152 6.37 -12.42 5.46
CA MET A 152 5.46 -12.87 4.41
C MET A 152 5.96 -14.21 3.85
N MET A 153 5.32 -15.30 4.23
CA MET A 153 5.59 -16.63 3.69
C MET A 153 4.63 -16.94 2.56
N ILE A 154 5.15 -17.20 1.36
CA ILE A 154 4.36 -17.53 0.17
C ILE A 154 4.57 -19.00 -0.14
N LYS A 155 3.46 -19.75 -0.24
CA LYS A 155 3.45 -21.14 -0.68
C LYS A 155 2.93 -21.24 -2.11
N ASN A 156 3.70 -21.90 -2.96
CA ASN A 156 3.24 -22.35 -4.27
C ASN A 156 2.44 -23.65 -4.08
N ASN A 157 1.12 -23.59 -4.19
CA ASN A 157 0.27 -24.77 -4.04
C ASN A 157 0.14 -25.58 -5.34
N THR A 158 0.74 -25.13 -6.45
CA THR A 158 0.63 -25.81 -7.75
C THR A 158 1.58 -27.01 -7.85
N SER A 159 1.54 -27.73 -8.97
CA SER A 159 2.45 -28.83 -9.29
C SER A 159 3.63 -28.40 -10.18
N VAL A 160 3.74 -27.12 -10.50
CA VAL A 160 4.80 -26.57 -11.36
C VAL A 160 5.57 -25.49 -10.62
N GLN A 161 6.83 -25.29 -10.99
CA GLN A 161 7.62 -24.19 -10.46
C GLN A 161 7.00 -22.85 -10.87
N LYS A 162 7.11 -21.84 -10.00
CA LYS A 162 6.59 -20.49 -10.22
C LYS A 162 7.66 -19.45 -9.96
N ASN A 163 7.72 -18.42 -10.80
CA ASN A 163 8.52 -17.23 -10.54
C ASN A 163 7.58 -16.14 -10.09
N LEU A 164 7.69 -15.73 -8.83
CA LEU A 164 6.80 -14.73 -8.25
C LEU A 164 7.52 -13.41 -8.02
N LYS A 165 6.84 -12.30 -8.22
CA LYS A 165 7.22 -11.03 -7.59
C LYS A 165 6.31 -10.81 -6.39
N VAL A 166 6.88 -10.62 -5.21
CA VAL A 166 6.14 -10.37 -3.98
C VAL A 166 6.37 -8.93 -3.57
N TYR A 167 5.28 -8.20 -3.35
CA TYR A 167 5.30 -6.78 -3.03
C TYR A 167 4.76 -6.51 -1.63
N ARG A 168 5.34 -5.52 -0.97
CA ARG A 168 4.65 -4.71 0.05
C ARG A 168 4.56 -3.28 -0.46
N PHE A 169 3.40 -2.66 -0.31
CA PHE A 169 3.09 -1.33 -0.80
C PHE A 169 2.49 -0.49 0.34
N ALA A 170 2.84 0.79 0.39
CA ALA A 170 2.26 1.73 1.33
C ALA A 170 2.18 3.14 0.73
N ASP A 171 0.98 3.69 0.74
CA ASP A 171 0.71 5.12 0.65
C ASP A 171 1.12 5.78 1.96
N LEU A 172 1.99 6.79 1.89
CA LEU A 172 2.65 7.37 3.06
C LEU A 172 2.33 8.86 3.19
N ASP A 173 1.57 9.17 4.23
CA ASP A 173 1.14 10.51 4.58
C ASP A 173 1.83 10.97 5.87
N ILE A 174 3.11 11.34 5.77
CA ILE A 174 3.95 11.59 6.94
C ILE A 174 3.39 12.74 7.78
N ASP A 175 3.11 12.44 9.04
CA ASP A 175 2.51 13.35 10.03
C ASP A 175 1.14 13.89 9.62
N GLY A 176 0.35 13.10 8.86
CA GLY A 176 -0.96 13.55 8.42
C GLY A 176 -0.94 14.37 7.12
N ALA A 177 0.20 14.50 6.45
CA ALA A 177 0.35 15.35 5.26
C ALA A 177 0.32 14.53 3.97
N PHE A 178 -0.52 14.95 3.01
CA PHE A 178 -0.59 14.39 1.65
C PHE A 178 0.60 14.75 0.74
N THR A 179 1.59 15.49 1.22
CA THR A 179 2.72 15.91 0.38
C THR A 179 4.00 15.69 1.14
N ASN A 180 4.73 14.67 0.71
CA ASN A 180 5.96 14.22 1.35
C ASN A 180 7.06 14.10 0.31
N THR A 181 8.30 14.09 0.77
CA THR A 181 9.45 13.75 -0.08
C THR A 181 9.63 12.25 -0.07
N PHE A 182 9.51 11.62 -1.23
CA PHE A 182 9.73 10.20 -1.39
C PHE A 182 11.07 9.95 -2.06
N ASP A 183 11.79 8.95 -1.58
CA ASP A 183 12.98 8.45 -2.25
C ASP A 183 13.16 6.93 -2.03
N ALA A 184 14.07 6.31 -2.80
CA ALA A 184 14.31 4.87 -2.74
C ALA A 184 15.75 4.50 -3.08
N LEU A 185 16.21 3.40 -2.48
CA LEU A 185 17.41 2.64 -2.82
C LEU A 185 17.00 1.22 -3.25
N THR A 186 17.94 0.30 -3.42
CA THR A 186 17.65 -1.05 -3.94
C THR A 186 16.71 -1.86 -3.04
N GLU A 187 16.85 -1.77 -1.72
CA GLU A 187 16.05 -2.56 -0.76
C GLU A 187 15.18 -1.71 0.17
N THR A 188 15.20 -0.39 0.02
CA THR A 188 14.46 0.52 0.90
C THR A 188 13.80 1.63 0.11
N ALA A 189 12.59 2.01 0.50
CA ALA A 189 11.91 3.18 -0.01
C ALA A 189 11.25 3.89 1.18
N TRP A 190 11.17 5.21 1.13
CA TRP A 190 10.67 6.00 2.26
C TRP A 190 9.94 7.23 1.80
N ALA A 191 9.20 7.81 2.75
CA ALA A 191 8.69 9.17 2.67
C ALA A 191 9.11 9.95 3.92
N ASP A 192 9.38 11.25 3.77
CA ASP A 192 9.71 12.15 4.88
C ASP A 192 9.19 13.59 4.64
N ASN A 193 9.13 14.37 5.71
CA ASN A 193 8.77 15.80 5.66
C ASN A 193 9.88 16.70 6.23
N SER A 194 11.15 16.30 6.09
CA SER A 194 12.36 16.89 6.70
C SER A 194 12.51 16.77 8.22
N VAL A 195 11.45 16.41 8.96
CA VAL A 195 11.49 16.25 10.42
C VAL A 195 11.37 14.79 10.83
N ARG A 196 10.46 14.06 10.18
CA ARG A 196 10.17 12.65 10.43
C ARG A 196 9.96 11.94 9.11
N GLY A 197 9.95 10.62 9.15
CA GLY A 197 9.54 9.82 8.01
C GLY A 197 9.26 8.37 8.35
N LEU A 198 8.81 7.63 7.35
CA LEU A 198 8.56 6.20 7.44
C LEU A 198 9.27 5.48 6.30
N THR A 199 10.09 4.50 6.67
CA THR A 199 10.81 3.66 5.72
C THR A 199 10.15 2.30 5.61
N LEU A 200 9.95 1.86 4.38
CA LEU A 200 9.65 0.48 4.02
C LEU A 200 10.93 -0.21 3.54
N ALA A 201 11.36 -1.24 4.25
CA ALA A 201 12.63 -1.93 4.00
C ALA A 201 12.42 -3.42 3.75
N LEU A 202 13.09 -3.95 2.73
CA LEU A 202 13.18 -5.37 2.44
C LEU A 202 14.38 -5.96 3.18
N GLU A 203 14.11 -6.88 4.11
CA GLU A 203 15.15 -7.51 4.93
C GLU A 203 15.71 -8.79 4.30
N THR A 204 14.98 -9.39 3.36
CA THR A 204 15.42 -10.61 2.68
C THR A 204 16.40 -10.26 1.55
N ILE A 205 17.66 -10.70 1.66
CA ILE A 205 18.71 -10.43 0.67
C ILE A 205 18.97 -11.58 -0.34
N ASN A 206 18.25 -12.70 -0.22
CA ASN A 206 18.49 -13.90 -1.04
C ASN A 206 17.87 -13.82 -2.45
N PHE A 207 17.22 -12.71 -2.78
CA PHE A 207 16.47 -12.53 -4.02
C PHE A 207 16.97 -11.32 -4.81
N SER A 208 16.60 -11.26 -6.09
CA SER A 208 16.65 -9.99 -6.79
C SER A 208 15.58 -9.08 -6.19
N ASN A 209 16.05 -7.95 -5.69
CA ASN A 209 15.28 -7.03 -4.87
C ASN A 209 15.18 -5.67 -5.56
N ARG A 210 14.05 -5.01 -5.35
CA ARG A 210 13.84 -3.63 -5.81
C ARG A 210 12.94 -2.92 -4.82
N ALA A 211 13.27 -1.68 -4.50
CA ALA A 211 12.40 -0.77 -3.79
C ALA A 211 12.27 0.51 -4.60
N GLU A 212 11.10 1.13 -4.51
CA GLU A 212 10.70 2.20 -5.40
C GLU A 212 9.67 3.11 -4.76
N LYS A 213 9.55 4.28 -5.36
CA LYS A 213 8.53 5.29 -5.07
C LYS A 213 7.67 5.52 -6.28
N TYR A 214 6.48 6.04 -6.04
CA TYR A 214 5.52 6.30 -7.08
C TYR A 214 4.69 7.55 -6.75
N LYS A 215 4.43 8.35 -7.77
CA LYS A 215 3.41 9.39 -7.73
C LYS A 215 2.03 8.74 -7.78
N LEU A 216 1.17 8.97 -6.80
CA LEU A 216 -0.21 8.48 -6.89
C LEU A 216 -0.93 9.18 -8.05
N SER A 217 -1.10 8.45 -9.15
CA SER A 217 -1.89 8.83 -10.31
C SER A 217 -3.28 8.19 -10.21
N PRO A 218 -4.35 8.74 -10.83
CA PRO A 218 -5.70 8.12 -10.91
C PRO A 218 -5.74 6.67 -11.41
N VAL A 219 -4.62 6.13 -11.90
CA VAL A 219 -4.57 4.83 -12.57
C VAL A 219 -4.60 3.64 -11.59
N GLY A 220 -4.42 3.89 -10.29
CA GLY A 220 -4.60 2.84 -9.28
C GLY A 220 -3.45 1.86 -9.18
N PRO A 221 -3.58 0.85 -8.31
CA PRO A 221 -2.56 -0.16 -8.18
C PRO A 221 -2.21 -0.76 -9.54
N VAL A 222 -0.92 -1.03 -9.70
CA VAL A 222 -0.26 -1.31 -10.96
C VAL A 222 -0.99 -2.41 -11.75
N PRO A 223 -1.16 -2.28 -13.09
CA PRO A 223 -1.62 -3.39 -13.91
C PRO A 223 -0.77 -4.65 -13.65
N ALA A 224 -1.43 -5.81 -13.70
CA ALA A 224 -0.88 -7.09 -13.25
C ALA A 224 0.60 -7.27 -13.60
N CYS A 225 1.42 -7.50 -12.57
CA CYS A 225 2.85 -7.83 -12.66
C CYS A 225 3.81 -6.76 -13.22
N ALA A 226 3.30 -5.61 -13.67
CA ALA A 226 4.14 -4.47 -14.00
C ALA A 226 4.67 -3.81 -12.72
N ALA A 227 5.85 -3.21 -12.81
CA ALA A 227 6.29 -2.21 -11.85
C ALA A 227 5.60 -0.87 -12.21
N PRO A 228 5.24 -0.02 -11.24
CA PRO A 228 4.89 1.35 -11.56
C PRO A 228 6.05 2.04 -12.28
N ALA A 229 5.76 3.12 -12.98
CA ALA A 229 6.82 3.97 -13.53
C ALA A 229 7.60 4.59 -12.37
N ASP A 230 8.92 4.40 -12.37
CA ASP A 230 9.84 4.93 -11.36
C ASP A 230 10.30 6.35 -11.77
N PRO A 231 9.89 7.40 -11.07
CA PRO A 231 10.39 8.74 -11.32
C PRO A 231 11.87 8.82 -10.92
N LYS A 232 12.70 9.40 -11.82
CA LYS A 232 14.12 9.59 -11.53
C LYS A 232 14.32 10.65 -10.43
N GLY A 233 15.02 10.26 -9.37
CA GLY A 233 15.34 11.13 -8.22
C GLY A 233 14.14 11.33 -7.28
N PRO A 234 14.32 12.03 -6.15
CA PRO A 234 13.26 12.26 -5.18
C PRO A 234 12.04 12.96 -5.78
N ILE A 235 10.85 12.63 -5.29
CA ILE A 235 9.59 13.31 -5.65
C ILE A 235 8.99 13.99 -4.42
N SER A 236 8.32 15.13 -4.58
CA SER A 236 7.65 15.85 -3.50
C SER A 236 6.19 16.12 -3.87
N GLU A 237 5.31 15.21 -3.46
CA GLU A 237 3.89 15.16 -3.84
C GLU A 237 3.13 14.13 -3.00
N ASP A 238 1.88 13.85 -3.35
CA ASP A 238 1.12 12.70 -2.85
C ASP A 238 1.57 11.42 -3.56
N GLY A 239 1.92 10.40 -2.78
CA GLY A 239 2.75 9.31 -3.28
C GLY A 239 2.75 8.06 -2.41
N ALA A 240 3.32 7.00 -2.97
CA ALA A 240 3.44 5.72 -2.29
C ALA A 240 4.83 5.12 -2.52
N VAL A 241 5.17 4.17 -1.66
CA VAL A 241 6.38 3.36 -1.77
C VAL A 241 6.04 1.89 -1.90
N TYR A 242 6.95 1.12 -2.49
CA TYR A 242 6.88 -0.33 -2.42
C TYR A 242 8.27 -0.96 -2.35
N VAL A 243 8.30 -2.18 -1.81
CA VAL A 243 9.43 -3.09 -1.92
C VAL A 243 8.98 -4.37 -2.62
N GLN A 244 9.88 -4.97 -3.38
CA GLN A 244 9.62 -6.14 -4.22
C GLN A 244 10.77 -7.15 -4.09
N ALA A 245 10.42 -8.42 -3.90
CA ALA A 245 11.34 -9.55 -4.01
C ALA A 245 10.94 -10.48 -5.17
N LEU A 246 11.91 -10.95 -5.96
CA LEU A 246 11.71 -12.01 -6.95
C LEU A 246 11.95 -13.39 -6.32
N VAL A 247 10.89 -14.17 -6.17
CA VAL A 247 10.89 -15.44 -5.45
C VAL A 247 10.64 -16.61 -6.42
N PRO A 248 11.68 -17.36 -6.82
CA PRO A 248 11.48 -18.65 -7.49
C PRO A 248 10.97 -19.67 -6.46
N LEU A 249 9.83 -20.31 -6.75
CA LEU A 249 9.19 -21.27 -5.86
C LEU A 249 8.97 -22.61 -6.56
N GLU A 250 9.61 -23.64 -6.03
CA GLU A 250 9.36 -25.02 -6.43
C GLU A 250 7.91 -25.45 -6.17
N PRO A 251 7.41 -26.47 -6.88
CA PRO A 251 6.09 -27.04 -6.63
C PRO A 251 5.90 -27.39 -5.15
N LYS A 252 4.77 -27.00 -4.56
CA LYS A 252 4.41 -27.26 -3.16
C LYS A 252 5.33 -26.64 -2.11
N ALA A 253 6.39 -25.92 -2.52
CA ALA A 253 7.34 -25.29 -1.63
C ALA A 253 6.81 -23.97 -1.08
N SER A 254 7.50 -23.46 -0.06
CA SER A 254 7.27 -22.14 0.51
C SER A 254 8.57 -21.41 0.66
N ASP A 255 8.53 -20.09 0.50
CA ASP A 255 9.66 -19.22 0.77
C ASP A 255 9.17 -17.93 1.45
N THR A 256 10.09 -17.16 2.02
CA THR A 256 9.80 -16.08 2.94
C THR A 256 10.44 -14.78 2.49
N VAL A 257 9.61 -13.76 2.41
CA VAL A 257 10.00 -12.36 2.22
C VAL A 257 9.75 -11.63 3.54
N ILE A 258 10.76 -10.94 4.05
CA ILE A 258 10.68 -10.18 5.30
C ILE A 258 10.75 -8.70 4.95
N VAL A 259 9.77 -7.94 5.44
CA VAL A 259 9.66 -6.49 5.23
C VAL A 259 9.56 -5.80 6.59
N SER A 260 10.10 -4.60 6.73
CA SER A 260 9.89 -3.78 7.91
C SER A 260 9.44 -2.36 7.60
N TYR A 261 8.62 -1.82 8.50
CA TYR A 261 8.31 -0.39 8.61
C TYR A 261 9.16 0.17 9.74
N ARG A 262 9.87 1.28 9.48
CA ARG A 262 10.78 1.90 10.45
C ARG A 262 10.53 3.40 10.51
N ALA A 263 10.10 3.90 11.67
CA ALA A 263 9.99 5.34 11.89
C ALA A 263 11.38 5.99 11.93
N MET A 264 11.53 7.14 11.28
CA MET A 264 12.75 7.97 11.25
C MET A 264 12.61 9.18 12.18
#